data_AF-A0A9D8QTL1-F1
#
_entry.id   AF-A0A9D8QTL1-F1
#
_cell.length_a   1.000
_cell.length_b   1.000
_cell.length_c   1.000
_cell.angle_alpha   90.00
_cell.angle_beta   90.00
_cell.angle_gamma   90.00
#
_symmetry.space_group_name_H-M   'P 1'
#
loop_
_entity.id
_entity.type
_entity.pdbx_description
1 polymer ?
#
loop_
_entity_poly.entity_id
_entity_poly.type
_entity_poly.pdbx_seq_one_letter_code
_entity_poly.pdbx_strand_id
1 'polypeptide(L)'
;DFIQMLIAYYLKKDKDAGPDSNLMMPYVDEVLAKDPNILIAQYGKAYKYFESEKYDEAFEAYKKCAEIKDDYYDAWYQCGLCKYRQALALNATVSTIKNQTEAKKALENTKALFGEAIPYFEKARECAPDEPQKWAFELRQCYTVTGQAAKAAEMDKLL
;
A
#
# COMPACT_ATOMS: atom_id res chain seq x y z
N ASP A 1 -21.07 3.39 -11.48
CA ASP A 1 -22.24 4.24 -11.16
C ASP A 1 -21.81 5.71 -11.06
N PHE A 2 -22.70 6.64 -10.68
CA PHE A 2 -22.41 8.08 -10.59
C PHE A 2 -21.28 8.44 -9.59
N ILE A 3 -21.19 7.75 -8.46
CA ILE A 3 -20.16 7.94 -7.43
C ILE A 3 -18.78 7.59 -8.00
N GLN A 4 -18.67 6.46 -8.71
CA GLN A 4 -17.42 6.08 -9.40
C GLN A 4 -16.96 7.14 -10.41
N MET A 5 -17.89 7.68 -11.21
CA MET A 5 -17.57 8.70 -12.21
C MET A 5 -17.07 10.01 -11.56
N LEU A 6 -17.69 10.43 -10.45
CA LEU A 6 -17.27 11.62 -9.72
C LEU A 6 -15.90 11.44 -9.04
N ILE A 7 -15.66 10.29 -8.40
CA ILE A 7 -14.34 10.01 -7.79
C ILE A 7 -13.25 10.02 -8.87
N ALA A 8 -13.48 9.36 -10.00
CA ALA A 8 -12.54 9.37 -11.11
C ALA A 8 -12.30 10.79 -11.67
N TYR A 9 -13.35 11.61 -11.74
CA TYR A 9 -13.25 13.00 -12.16
C TYR A 9 -12.39 13.84 -11.20
N TYR A 10 -12.64 13.76 -9.89
CA TYR A 10 -11.86 14.51 -8.90
C TYR A 10 -10.43 13.98 -8.77
N LEU A 11 -10.22 12.66 -8.93
CA LEU A 11 -8.88 12.08 -8.99
C LEU A 11 -8.05 12.68 -10.13
N LYS A 12 -8.65 12.79 -11.33
CA LYS A 12 -8.01 13.43 -12.47
C LYS A 12 -7.70 14.90 -12.19
N LYS A 13 -8.67 15.64 -11.63
CA LYS A 13 -8.46 17.06 -11.29
C LYS A 13 -7.34 17.26 -10.28
N ASP A 14 -7.26 16.42 -9.26
CA ASP A 14 -6.19 16.52 -8.29
C ASP A 14 -4.83 16.22 -8.93
N LYS A 15 -4.76 15.21 -9.80
CA LYS A 15 -3.55 14.92 -10.57
C LYS A 15 -3.11 16.12 -11.42
N ASP A 16 -4.05 16.81 -12.05
CA ASP A 16 -3.79 18.00 -12.85
C ASP A 16 -3.38 19.21 -11.98
N ALA A 17 -3.88 19.31 -10.75
CA ALA A 17 -3.61 20.40 -9.82
C ALA A 17 -2.32 20.22 -8.99
N GLY A 18 -1.74 19.02 -8.98
CA GLY A 18 -0.47 18.71 -8.31
C GLY A 18 -0.63 17.93 -7.01
N PRO A 19 0.49 17.52 -6.39
CA PRO A 19 0.51 16.56 -5.29
C PRO A 19 -0.22 17.04 -4.03
N ASP A 20 -0.32 18.34 -3.81
CA ASP A 20 -1.00 18.93 -2.64
C ASP A 20 -2.53 19.04 -2.81
N SER A 21 -3.07 18.64 -3.98
CA SER A 21 -4.48 18.80 -4.28
C SER A 21 -5.37 17.76 -3.59
N ASN A 22 -6.40 18.26 -2.91
CA ASN A 22 -7.35 17.51 -2.10
C ASN A 22 -8.81 17.75 -2.50
N LEU A 23 -9.08 18.06 -3.77
CA LEU A 23 -10.43 18.34 -4.29
C LEU A 23 -11.35 17.12 -4.16
N MET A 24 -10.80 15.90 -4.17
CA MET A 24 -11.55 14.67 -3.96
C MET A 24 -12.02 14.49 -2.51
N MET A 25 -11.24 14.94 -1.52
CA MET A 25 -11.45 14.63 -0.10
C MET A 25 -12.80 15.09 0.45
N PRO A 26 -13.28 16.33 0.21
CA PRO A 26 -14.60 16.77 0.69
C PRO A 26 -15.74 15.89 0.19
N TYR A 27 -15.68 15.46 -1.08
CA TYR A 27 -16.70 14.59 -1.66
C TYR A 27 -16.64 13.19 -1.06
N VAL A 28 -15.43 12.63 -0.92
CA VAL A 28 -15.22 11.32 -0.29
C VAL A 28 -15.70 11.32 1.15
N ASP A 29 -15.41 12.36 1.93
CA ASP A 29 -15.86 12.47 3.32
C ASP A 29 -17.38 12.60 3.40
N GLU A 30 -18.04 13.33 2.49
CA GLU A 30 -19.51 13.40 2.43
C GLU A 30 -20.14 12.03 2.14
N VAL A 31 -19.58 11.28 1.16
CA VAL A 31 -20.06 9.94 0.80
C VAL A 31 -19.89 8.98 1.97
N LEU A 32 -18.70 8.98 2.60
CA LEU A 32 -18.39 8.08 3.71
C LEU A 32 -19.12 8.43 5.01
N ALA A 33 -19.56 9.68 5.18
CA ALA A 33 -20.43 10.07 6.29
C ALA A 33 -21.84 9.46 6.16
N LYS A 34 -22.31 9.20 4.94
CA LYS A 34 -23.62 8.57 4.67
C LYS A 34 -23.53 7.05 4.75
N ASP A 35 -22.48 6.48 4.17
CA ASP A 35 -22.20 5.05 4.27
C ASP A 35 -20.66 4.83 4.29
N PRO A 36 -20.10 4.38 5.42
CA PRO A 36 -18.66 4.14 5.52
C PRO A 36 -18.18 2.94 4.69
N ASN A 37 -19.07 2.11 4.15
CA ASN A 37 -18.71 0.89 3.43
C ASN A 37 -18.76 1.04 1.90
N ILE A 38 -18.81 2.28 1.40
CA ILE A 38 -18.70 2.54 -0.05
C ILE A 38 -17.25 2.30 -0.50
N LEU A 39 -17.01 1.13 -1.09
CA LEU A 39 -15.69 0.64 -1.51
C LEU A 39 -14.88 1.68 -2.29
N ILE A 40 -15.46 2.28 -3.32
CA ILE A 40 -14.75 3.25 -4.17
C ILE A 40 -14.36 4.53 -3.41
N ALA A 41 -15.17 4.95 -2.43
CA ALA A 41 -14.88 6.13 -1.62
C ALA A 41 -13.79 5.83 -0.58
N GLN A 42 -13.81 4.65 0.06
CA GLN A 42 -12.71 4.19 0.91
C GLN A 42 -11.40 4.10 0.12
N TYR A 43 -11.45 3.53 -1.09
CA TYR A 43 -10.27 3.43 -1.95
C TYR A 43 -9.74 4.80 -2.38
N GLY A 44 -10.64 5.73 -2.75
CA GLY A 44 -10.27 7.11 -3.07
C GLY A 44 -9.60 7.83 -1.90
N LYS A 45 -10.15 7.68 -0.68
CA LYS A 45 -9.55 8.20 0.56
C LYS A 45 -8.15 7.64 0.80
N ALA A 46 -8.02 6.31 0.69
CA ALA A 46 -6.76 5.60 0.89
C ALA A 46 -5.69 6.08 -0.09
N TYR A 47 -6.06 6.22 -1.38
CA TYR A 47 -5.17 6.74 -2.42
C TYR A 47 -4.67 8.15 -2.07
N LYS A 48 -5.53 9.02 -1.53
CA LYS A 48 -5.11 10.37 -1.13
C LYS A 48 -4.15 10.40 0.03
N TYR A 49 -4.36 9.55 1.03
CA TYR A 49 -3.37 9.39 2.09
C TYR A 49 -2.05 8.83 1.54
N PHE A 50 -2.12 7.85 0.63
CA PHE A 50 -0.92 7.23 0.05
C PHE A 50 -0.07 8.23 -0.73
N GLU A 51 -0.68 9.04 -1.61
CA GLU A 51 0.02 10.08 -2.38
C GLU A 51 0.61 11.18 -1.48
N SER A 52 0.00 11.40 -0.30
CA SER A 52 0.51 12.32 0.71
C SER A 52 1.56 11.69 1.63
N GLU A 53 2.05 10.49 1.31
CA GLU A 53 2.97 9.67 2.12
C GLU A 53 2.47 9.34 3.54
N LYS A 54 1.17 9.49 3.78
CA LYS A 54 0.47 9.16 5.03
C LYS A 54 0.10 7.67 5.03
N TYR A 55 1.13 6.83 5.06
CA TYR A 55 0.97 5.40 4.81
C TYR A 55 0.16 4.66 5.87
N ASP A 56 0.12 5.12 7.13
CA ASP A 56 -0.70 4.50 8.17
C ASP A 56 -2.20 4.78 7.93
N GLU A 57 -2.58 6.02 7.64
CA GLU A 57 -3.96 6.37 7.29
C GLU A 57 -4.41 5.71 5.97
N ALA A 58 -3.50 5.63 4.99
CA ALA A 58 -3.74 4.91 3.74
C ALA A 58 -4.00 3.42 3.99
N PHE A 59 -3.16 2.79 4.82
CA PHE A 59 -3.27 1.38 5.16
C PHE A 59 -4.63 1.06 5.80
N GLU A 60 -5.08 1.86 6.77
CA GLU A 60 -6.38 1.65 7.42
C GLU A 60 -7.56 1.77 6.44
N ALA A 61 -7.50 2.72 5.50
CA ALA A 61 -8.55 2.89 4.49
C ALA A 61 -8.51 1.79 3.41
N TYR A 62 -7.34 1.34 2.97
CA TYR A 62 -7.21 0.18 2.08
C TYR A 62 -7.63 -1.11 2.75
N LYS A 63 -7.33 -1.28 4.04
CA LYS A 63 -7.77 -2.45 4.80
C LYS A 63 -9.29 -2.54 4.90
N LYS A 64 -9.98 -1.41 5.09
CA LYS A 64 -11.45 -1.36 4.97
C LYS A 64 -11.95 -1.81 3.60
N CYS A 65 -11.25 -1.45 2.51
CA CYS A 65 -11.59 -1.94 1.18
C CYS A 65 -11.52 -3.47 1.09
N ALA A 66 -10.48 -4.07 1.69
CA ALA A 66 -10.33 -5.52 1.78
C ALA A 66 -11.38 -6.18 2.69
N GLU A 67 -11.82 -5.51 3.77
CA GLU A 67 -12.92 -5.98 4.62
C GLU A 67 -14.28 -5.93 3.92
N ILE A 68 -14.52 -4.92 3.07
CA ILE A 68 -15.74 -4.79 2.25
C ILE A 68 -15.75 -5.84 1.14
N LYS A 69 -14.60 -6.08 0.50
CA LYS A 69 -14.43 -7.01 -0.60
C LYS A 69 -13.11 -7.77 -0.47
N ASP A 70 -13.18 -8.97 0.10
CA ASP A 70 -12.02 -9.83 0.38
C ASP A 70 -11.30 -10.34 -0.88
N ASP A 71 -12.01 -10.45 -2.01
CA ASP A 71 -11.42 -10.81 -3.31
C ASP A 71 -10.93 -9.57 -4.11
N TYR A 72 -10.77 -8.41 -3.45
CA TYR A 72 -10.29 -7.20 -4.12
C TYR A 72 -8.77 -7.09 -4.13
N TYR A 73 -8.15 -7.60 -5.20
CA TYR A 73 -6.71 -7.56 -5.44
C TYR A 73 -6.05 -6.22 -5.04
N ASP A 74 -6.57 -5.10 -5.55
CA ASP A 74 -5.95 -3.79 -5.35
C ASP A 74 -5.90 -3.40 -3.88
N ALA A 75 -6.91 -3.75 -3.07
CA ALA A 75 -6.93 -3.42 -1.66
C ALA A 75 -5.80 -4.13 -0.90
N TRP A 76 -5.64 -5.44 -1.11
CA TRP A 76 -4.56 -6.21 -0.50
C TRP A 76 -3.18 -5.75 -0.96
N TYR A 77 -3.02 -5.54 -2.26
CA TYR A 77 -1.75 -5.09 -2.81
C TYR A 77 -1.37 -3.70 -2.26
N GLN A 78 -2.32 -2.78 -2.16
CA GLN A 78 -2.07 -1.44 -1.63
C GLN A 78 -1.79 -1.43 -0.13
N CYS A 79 -2.42 -2.32 0.66
CA CYS A 79 -2.04 -2.55 2.06
C CYS A 79 -0.56 -2.97 2.18
N GLY A 80 -0.11 -3.91 1.35
CA GLY A 80 1.29 -4.31 1.28
C GLY A 80 2.21 -3.16 0.89
N LEU A 81 1.82 -2.37 -0.11
CA LEU A 81 2.57 -1.20 -0.55
C LEU A 81 2.72 -0.14 0.55
N CYS A 82 1.71 0.09 1.39
CA CYS A 82 1.84 1.04 2.51
C CYS A 82 3.00 0.65 3.43
N LYS A 83 3.04 -0.62 3.88
CA LYS A 83 4.13 -1.13 4.74
C LYS A 83 5.47 -1.17 4.02
N TYR A 84 5.48 -1.57 2.75
CA TYR A 84 6.66 -1.57 1.90
C TYR A 84 7.27 -0.17 1.73
N ARG A 85 6.45 0.86 1.51
CA ARG A 85 6.90 2.25 1.39
C ARG A 85 7.46 2.79 2.71
N GLN A 86 6.82 2.49 3.83
CA GLN A 86 7.37 2.81 5.16
C GLN A 86 8.75 2.15 5.37
N ALA A 87 8.90 0.88 4.96
CA ALA A 87 10.16 0.16 5.06
C ALA A 87 11.26 0.82 4.22
N LEU A 88 10.96 1.20 2.97
CA LEU A 88 11.89 1.90 2.08
C LEU A 88 12.30 3.26 2.63
N ALA A 89 11.35 4.06 3.10
CA ALA A 89 11.61 5.38 3.67
C ALA A 89 12.54 5.26 4.89
N LEU A 90 12.26 4.33 5.80
CA LEU A 90 13.12 4.07 6.95
C LEU A 90 14.51 3.60 6.52
N ASN A 91 14.58 2.66 5.58
CA ASN A 91 15.85 2.12 5.08
C ASN A 91 16.76 3.20 4.48
N ALA A 92 16.18 4.18 3.77
CA ALA A 92 16.92 5.29 3.19
C ALA A 92 17.59 6.18 4.25
N THR A 93 17.05 6.22 5.47
CA THR A 93 17.63 7.01 6.58
C THR A 93 18.74 6.29 7.33
N VAL A 94 18.79 4.95 7.28
CA VAL A 94 19.70 4.12 8.09
C VAL A 94 21.17 4.56 7.94
N SER A 95 21.61 4.84 6.72
CA SER A 95 23.01 5.22 6.42
C SER A 95 23.41 6.58 7.02
N THR A 96 22.43 7.40 7.41
CA THR A 96 22.66 8.73 7.99
C THR A 96 22.67 8.72 9.52
N ILE A 97 22.25 7.62 10.15
CA ILE A 97 22.22 7.46 11.61
C ILE A 97 23.64 7.23 12.12
N LYS A 98 24.18 8.21 12.86
CA LYS A 98 25.55 8.17 13.39
C LYS A 98 25.72 7.17 14.53
N ASN A 99 24.67 6.96 15.32
CA ASN A 99 24.69 6.06 16.46
C ASN A 99 24.48 4.61 15.99
N GLN A 100 25.46 3.73 16.22
CA GLN A 100 25.42 2.34 15.77
C GLN A 100 24.23 1.54 16.35
N THR A 101 23.88 1.78 17.60
CA THR A 101 22.74 1.09 18.25
C THR A 101 21.42 1.51 17.62
N GLU A 102 21.26 2.81 17.34
CA GLU A 102 20.07 3.33 16.67
C GLU A 102 19.99 2.85 15.21
N ALA A 103 21.13 2.83 14.50
CA ALA A 103 21.20 2.33 13.12
C ALA A 103 20.82 0.85 13.04
N LYS A 104 21.30 0.03 13.99
CA LYS A 104 20.91 -1.37 14.10
C LYS A 104 19.41 -1.53 14.36
N LYS A 105 18.85 -0.74 15.29
CA LYS A 105 17.40 -0.76 15.57
C LYS A 105 16.58 -0.33 14.34
N ALA A 106 17.04 0.68 13.60
CA ALA A 106 16.39 1.10 12.36
C ALA A 106 16.40 -0.02 11.30
N LEU A 107 17.52 -0.74 11.14
CA LEU A 107 17.59 -1.92 10.26
C LEU A 107 16.62 -3.03 10.69
N GLU A 108 16.52 -3.32 11.99
CA GLU A 108 15.58 -4.30 12.53
C GLU A 108 14.13 -3.89 12.25
N ASN A 109 13.79 -2.61 12.46
CA ASN A 109 12.47 -2.06 12.16
C ASN A 109 12.17 -2.08 10.65
N THR A 110 13.14 -1.77 9.79
CA THR A 110 13.01 -1.89 8.33
C THR A 110 12.67 -3.33 7.95
N LYS A 111 13.40 -4.31 8.50
CA LYS A 111 13.14 -5.74 8.26
C LYS A 111 11.74 -6.14 8.75
N ALA A 112 11.30 -5.62 9.90
CA ALA A 112 9.97 -5.87 10.44
C ALA A 112 8.87 -5.34 9.50
N LEU A 113 8.99 -4.11 9.00
CA LEU A 113 8.03 -3.51 8.07
C LEU A 113 7.94 -4.26 6.74
N PHE A 114 9.07 -4.71 6.17
CA PHE A 114 9.02 -5.62 5.02
C PHE A 114 8.31 -6.93 5.36
N GLY A 115 8.50 -7.46 6.57
CA GLY A 115 7.77 -8.63 7.06
C GLY A 115 6.27 -8.41 7.17
N GLU A 116 5.83 -7.25 7.67
CA GLU A 116 4.43 -6.86 7.75
C GLU A 116 3.76 -6.73 6.37
N ALA A 117 4.51 -6.37 5.34
CA ALA A 117 3.99 -6.25 3.97
C ALA A 117 3.66 -7.62 3.33
N ILE A 118 4.41 -8.67 3.68
CA ILE A 118 4.29 -10.02 3.08
C ILE A 118 2.87 -10.58 3.10
N PRO A 119 2.16 -10.67 4.26
CA PRO A 119 0.82 -11.27 4.27
C PRO A 119 -0.16 -10.58 3.33
N TYR A 120 -0.05 -9.26 3.14
CA TYR A 120 -0.92 -8.52 2.24
C TYR A 120 -0.60 -8.80 0.76
N PHE A 121 0.69 -8.87 0.40
CA PHE A 121 1.04 -9.26 -0.97
C PHE A 121 0.75 -10.73 -1.27
N GLU A 122 0.87 -11.63 -0.30
CA GLU A 122 0.43 -13.03 -0.46
C GLU A 122 -1.09 -13.11 -0.65
N LYS A 123 -1.88 -12.30 0.07
CA LYS A 123 -3.31 -12.18 -0.22
C LYS A 123 -3.60 -11.61 -1.60
N ALA A 124 -2.84 -10.61 -2.06
CA ALA A 124 -2.94 -10.12 -3.42
C ALA A 124 -2.63 -11.22 -4.45
N ARG A 125 -1.60 -12.05 -4.20
CA ARG A 125 -1.29 -13.25 -5.01
C ARG A 125 -2.46 -14.24 -5.04
N GLU A 126 -3.10 -14.51 -3.92
CA GLU A 126 -4.28 -15.38 -3.87
C GLU A 126 -5.45 -14.85 -4.74
N CYS A 127 -5.63 -13.54 -4.83
CA CYS A 127 -6.65 -12.92 -5.68
C CYS A 127 -6.31 -12.97 -7.18
N ALA A 128 -5.04 -13.04 -7.56
CA ALA A 128 -4.58 -13.03 -8.94
C ALA A 128 -3.40 -14.01 -9.17
N PRO A 129 -3.59 -15.32 -8.96
CA PRO A 129 -2.49 -16.29 -8.93
C PRO A 129 -1.80 -16.48 -10.29
N ASP A 130 -2.52 -16.24 -11.38
CA ASP A 130 -2.04 -16.42 -12.76
C ASP A 130 -1.36 -15.17 -13.33
N GLU A 131 -1.22 -14.11 -12.52
CA GLU A 131 -0.64 -12.82 -12.92
C GLU A 131 0.55 -12.41 -12.04
N PRO A 132 1.66 -13.20 -12.02
CA PRO A 132 2.80 -12.94 -11.15
C PRO A 132 3.43 -11.55 -11.33
N GLN A 133 3.34 -10.97 -12.52
CA GLN A 133 3.79 -9.61 -12.79
C GLN A 133 3.14 -8.54 -11.89
N LYS A 134 2.01 -8.84 -11.26
CA LYS A 134 1.31 -7.91 -10.37
C LYS A 134 1.83 -7.91 -8.93
N TRP A 135 2.39 -9.02 -8.44
CA TRP A 135 2.72 -9.21 -7.01
C TRP A 135 4.11 -9.79 -6.72
N ALA A 136 4.76 -10.43 -7.70
CA ALA A 136 6.00 -11.17 -7.46
C ALA A 136 7.20 -10.27 -7.16
N PHE A 137 7.26 -9.07 -7.74
CA PHE A 137 8.39 -8.15 -7.55
C PHE A 137 8.52 -7.70 -6.09
N GLU A 138 7.47 -7.13 -5.51
CA GLU A 138 7.46 -6.67 -4.13
C GLU A 138 7.63 -7.83 -3.15
N LEU A 139 6.96 -8.98 -3.38
CA LEU A 139 7.14 -10.18 -2.55
C LEU A 139 8.58 -10.67 -2.55
N ARG A 140 9.23 -10.70 -3.72
CA ARG A 140 10.63 -11.10 -3.86
C ARG A 140 11.56 -10.22 -3.02
N GLN A 141 11.34 -8.91 -3.04
CA GLN A 141 12.11 -7.95 -2.23
C GLN A 141 11.88 -8.19 -0.73
N CYS A 142 10.62 -8.29 -0.31
CA CYS A 142 10.26 -8.57 1.09
C CYS A 142 10.87 -9.89 1.57
N TYR A 143 10.82 -10.95 0.76
CA TYR A 143 11.42 -12.25 1.08
C TYR A 143 12.94 -12.19 1.17
N THR A 144 13.59 -11.42 0.30
CA THR A 144 15.04 -11.22 0.34
C THR A 144 15.46 -10.54 1.64
N VAL A 145 14.81 -9.42 1.99
CA VAL A 145 15.16 -8.65 3.21
C VAL A 145 14.84 -9.42 4.49
N THR A 146 13.75 -10.20 4.49
CA THR A 146 13.36 -11.00 5.67
C THR A 146 14.16 -12.30 5.83
N GLY A 147 14.95 -12.69 4.83
CA GLY A 147 15.80 -13.90 4.87
C GLY A 147 15.10 -15.17 4.39
N GLN A 148 13.97 -15.06 3.70
CA GLN A 148 13.20 -16.18 3.13
C GLN A 148 13.71 -16.52 1.72
N ALA A 149 14.98 -16.94 1.62
CA ALA A 149 15.68 -17.12 0.34
C ALA A 149 14.99 -18.09 -0.63
N ALA A 150 14.41 -19.18 -0.13
CA ALA A 150 13.69 -20.15 -0.97
C ALA A 150 12.46 -19.53 -1.65
N LYS A 151 11.70 -18.69 -0.92
CA LYS A 151 10.54 -17.99 -1.46
C LYS A 151 10.94 -16.86 -2.41
N ALA A 152 12.02 -16.14 -2.11
CA ALA A 152 12.56 -15.14 -3.04
C ALA A 152 12.96 -15.78 -4.39
N ALA A 153 13.63 -16.93 -4.34
CA ALA A 153 14.03 -17.69 -5.53
C ALA A 153 12.84 -18.30 -6.29
N GLU A 154 11.72 -18.56 -5.63
CA GLU A 154 10.46 -18.90 -6.30
C GLU A 154 9.95 -17.71 -7.13
N MET A 155 9.93 -16.51 -6.55
CA MET A 155 9.49 -15.31 -7.25
C MET A 155 10.38 -14.96 -8.45
N ASP A 156 11.71 -15.17 -8.34
CA ASP A 156 12.66 -14.94 -9.44
C ASP A 156 12.37 -15.84 -10.67
N LYS A 157 11.67 -16.97 -10.50
CA LYS A 157 11.27 -17.83 -11.64
C LYS A 157 9.98 -17.36 -12.32
N LEU A 158 9.24 -16.47 -11.67
CA LEU A 158 7.94 -15.98 -12.12
C LEU A 158 8.01 -14.59 -12.80
N LEU A 159 9.14 -13.89 -12.65
CA LEU A 159 9.46 -12.59 -13.24
C LEU A 159 10.30 -12.75 -14.51
#